data_AF-A0AAI8G0G6-F1
#
_entry.id   AF-A0AAI8G0G6-F1
#
_cell.length_a   1.000
_cell.length_b   1.000
_cell.length_c   1.000
_cell.angle_alpha   90.00
_cell.angle_beta   90.00
_cell.angle_gamma   90.00
#
_symmetry.space_group_name_H-M   'P 1'
#
loop_
_entity.id
_entity.type
_entity.pdbx_description
1 polymer ?
#
loop_
_entity_poly.entity_id
_entity_poly.type
_entity_poly.pdbx_seq_one_letter_code
_entity_poly.pdbx_strand_id
1 'polypeptide(L)'
;MKLKSLLLSLFVVLSIVSCSIEDDGPQIAYSAAKVVEVNMPDTLDFGTTHIVTLKIEKPAECFVFSGFEVIPTLNERTVTPVLVYNANDCFAENNPNNVIEEEVNLNFIAASNGSYVFKFFNGLDADGLPTYIEMTVPVRE
;
A
#
# COMPACT_ATOMS: atom_id res chain seq x y z
N MET A 1 -45.88 -19.09 41.40
CA MET A 1 -45.93 -18.95 39.93
C MET A 1 -45.67 -17.52 39.41
N LYS A 2 -45.32 -16.53 40.26
CA LYS A 2 -45.15 -15.13 39.81
C LYS A 2 -43.70 -14.71 39.49
N LEU A 3 -42.69 -15.42 40.01
CA LEU A 3 -41.28 -15.08 39.80
C LEU A 3 -40.74 -15.51 38.42
N LYS A 4 -41.16 -16.68 37.91
CA LYS A 4 -40.80 -17.16 36.54
C LYS A 4 -41.33 -16.24 35.43
N SER A 5 -42.52 -15.67 35.62
CA SER A 5 -43.12 -14.72 34.66
C SER A 5 -42.40 -13.39 34.64
N LEU A 6 -41.82 -12.96 35.77
CA LEU A 6 -41.09 -11.70 35.89
C LEU A 6 -39.67 -11.80 35.30
N LEU A 7 -39.01 -12.95 35.47
CA LEU A 7 -37.72 -13.26 34.85
C LEU A 7 -37.80 -13.37 33.33
N LEU A 8 -38.89 -13.95 32.80
CA LEU A 8 -39.11 -14.04 31.35
C LEU A 8 -39.35 -12.65 30.73
N SER A 9 -40.04 -11.76 31.45
CA SER A 9 -40.28 -10.38 31.02
C SER A 9 -39.01 -9.54 30.98
N LEU A 10 -38.06 -9.76 31.89
CA LEU A 10 -36.79 -9.03 31.94
C LEU A 10 -35.86 -9.42 30.77
N PHE A 11 -35.90 -10.69 30.36
CA PHE A 11 -35.08 -11.20 29.25
C PHE A 11 -35.53 -10.66 27.87
N VAL A 12 -36.84 -10.43 27.70
CA VAL A 12 -37.40 -9.85 26.47
C VAL A 12 -37.01 -8.37 26.30
N VAL A 13 -36.94 -7.59 27.39
CA VAL A 13 -36.56 -6.17 27.33
C VAL A 13 -35.07 -5.98 27.04
N LEU A 14 -34.21 -6.91 27.47
CA LEU A 14 -32.78 -6.91 27.13
C LEU A 14 -32.50 -7.28 25.67
N SER A 15 -33.42 -8.00 25.01
CA SER A 15 -33.24 -8.46 23.63
C SER A 15 -33.51 -7.36 22.57
N ILE A 16 -34.14 -6.25 22.96
CA ILE A 16 -34.47 -5.13 22.08
C ILE A 16 -33.40 -4.03 22.09
N VAL A 17 -32.38 -4.15 22.95
CA VAL A 17 -31.22 -3.25 22.98
C VAL A 17 -30.11 -3.83 22.09
N SER A 18 -30.42 -4.12 20.83
CA SER A 18 -29.37 -4.31 19.83
C SER A 18 -28.80 -2.94 19.51
N CYS A 19 -27.66 -2.61 20.11
CA CYS A 19 -26.91 -1.43 19.72
C CYS A 19 -26.47 -1.64 18.27
N SER A 20 -27.13 -0.97 17.30
CA SER A 20 -26.54 -0.82 15.97
C SER A 20 -25.37 0.14 16.14
N ILE A 21 -24.16 -0.40 16.11
CA ILE A 21 -22.98 0.43 16.00
C ILE A 21 -22.94 0.84 14.52
N GLU A 22 -23.61 1.96 14.21
CA GLU A 22 -23.33 2.69 12.98
C GLU A 22 -21.90 3.21 13.15
N ASP A 23 -20.94 2.48 12.56
CA ASP A 23 -19.53 2.84 12.60
C ASP A 23 -19.28 3.92 11.53
N ASP A 24 -19.60 5.17 11.89
CA ASP A 24 -19.26 6.37 11.11
C ASP A 24 -17.75 6.73 11.22
N GLY A 25 -16.91 5.78 11.65
CA GLY A 25 -15.46 5.94 11.72
C GLY A 25 -14.81 6.11 10.34
N PRO A 26 -13.58 6.67 10.28
CA PRO A 26 -12.84 6.80 9.03
C PRO A 26 -12.56 5.41 8.42
N GLN A 27 -12.95 5.23 7.16
CA GLN A 27 -12.78 3.97 6.42
C GLN A 27 -11.42 3.99 5.72
N ILE A 28 -10.38 3.54 6.41
CA ILE A 28 -9.01 3.55 5.86
C ILE A 28 -8.83 2.41 4.85
N ALA A 29 -8.39 2.75 3.64
CA ALA A 29 -8.09 1.83 2.56
C ALA A 29 -6.66 2.01 2.04
N TYR A 30 -6.15 0.96 1.38
CA TYR A 30 -4.81 0.92 0.80
C TYR A 30 -4.88 0.55 -0.67
N SER A 31 -3.95 1.09 -1.46
CA SER A 31 -3.82 0.77 -2.88
C SER A 31 -2.36 0.81 -3.33
N ALA A 32 -2.04 0.08 -4.39
CA ALA A 32 -0.72 0.13 -5.02
C ALA A 32 -0.62 1.38 -5.91
N ALA A 33 0.47 2.13 -5.79
CA ALA A 33 0.79 3.23 -6.70
C ALA A 33 1.61 2.71 -7.88
N LYS A 34 1.30 3.19 -9.08
CA LYS A 34 2.08 2.90 -10.28
C LYS A 34 3.37 3.70 -10.27
N VAL A 35 4.51 3.03 -10.49
CA VAL A 35 5.81 3.66 -10.68
C VAL A 35 5.97 4.01 -12.16
N VAL A 36 6.27 5.27 -12.47
CA VAL A 36 6.47 5.74 -13.86
C VAL A 36 7.92 6.05 -14.20
N GLU A 37 8.74 6.33 -13.19
CA GLU A 37 10.16 6.60 -13.36
C GLU A 37 10.94 6.09 -12.14
N VAL A 38 12.16 5.62 -12.39
CA VAL A 38 13.08 5.15 -11.34
C VAL A 38 14.45 5.75 -11.60
N ASN A 39 14.96 6.45 -10.60
CA ASN A 39 16.35 6.89 -10.54
C ASN A 39 17.11 5.96 -9.58
N MET A 40 17.90 5.07 -10.17
CA MET A 40 18.62 4.00 -9.50
C MET A 40 20.14 4.24 -9.63
N PRO A 41 20.94 4.02 -8.56
CA PRO A 41 22.39 3.99 -8.70
C PRO A 41 22.85 2.92 -9.70
N ASP A 42 23.87 3.23 -10.51
CA ASP A 42 24.46 2.28 -11.47
C ASP A 42 25.12 1.08 -10.78
N THR A 43 25.57 1.27 -9.53
CA THR A 43 26.22 0.25 -8.69
C THR A 43 25.83 0.47 -7.23
N LEU A 44 25.68 -0.62 -6.48
CA LEU A 44 25.50 -0.57 -5.03
C LEU A 44 26.81 -0.96 -4.33
N ASP A 45 27.06 -0.40 -3.16
CA ASP A 45 28.19 -0.78 -2.29
C ASP A 45 27.72 -1.73 -1.17
N PHE A 46 28.42 -2.85 -0.98
CA PHE A 46 28.05 -3.86 0.02
C PHE A 46 28.00 -3.27 1.44
N GLY A 47 26.96 -3.61 2.19
CA GLY A 47 26.77 -3.18 3.57
C GLY A 47 26.38 -1.70 3.74
N THR A 48 26.12 -0.97 2.64
CA THR A 48 25.73 0.44 2.68
C THR A 48 24.27 0.64 2.25
N THR A 49 23.68 1.73 2.74
CA THR A 49 22.33 2.16 2.36
C THR A 49 22.39 3.11 1.19
N HIS A 50 21.62 2.81 0.15
CA HIS A 50 21.44 3.62 -1.05
C HIS A 50 20.03 4.17 -1.10
N ILE A 51 19.89 5.37 -1.65
CA ILE A 51 18.59 5.98 -1.91
C ILE A 51 18.24 5.68 -3.37
N VAL A 52 17.08 5.07 -3.57
CA VAL A 52 16.46 4.88 -4.88
C VAL A 52 15.25 5.80 -4.93
N THR A 53 15.22 6.73 -5.88
CA THR A 53 14.12 7.68 -6.03
C THR A 53 13.16 7.16 -7.08
N LEU A 54 11.89 7.03 -6.71
CA LEU A 54 10.83 6.58 -7.60
C LEU A 54 9.84 7.73 -7.81
N LYS A 55 9.37 7.89 -9.03
CA LYS A 55 8.24 8.75 -9.35
C LYS A 55 6.99 7.89 -9.44
N ILE A 56 5.99 8.19 -8.61
CA ILE A 56 4.75 7.42 -8.50
C ILE A 56 3.55 8.24 -8.93
N GLU A 57 2.55 7.59 -9.49
CA GLU A 57 1.26 8.19 -9.83
C GLU A 57 0.24 7.91 -8.71
N LYS A 58 -0.40 8.97 -8.21
CA LYS A 58 -1.55 8.88 -7.30
C LYS A 58 -2.82 9.49 -7.91
N PRO A 59 -4.01 8.93 -7.64
CA PRO A 59 -5.25 9.38 -8.29
C PRO A 59 -5.74 10.77 -7.89
N ALA A 60 -5.39 11.24 -6.68
CA ALA A 60 -5.83 12.53 -6.14
C ALA A 60 -4.96 12.96 -4.96
N GLU A 61 -5.18 14.17 -4.43
CA GLU A 61 -4.45 14.68 -3.27
C GLU A 61 -4.75 13.94 -1.96
N CYS A 62 -5.97 13.41 -1.82
CA CYS A 62 -6.38 12.63 -0.65
C CYS A 62 -5.70 11.24 -0.54
N PHE A 63 -4.99 10.80 -1.58
CA PHE A 63 -4.11 9.63 -1.51
C PHE A 63 -2.74 10.05 -0.99
N VAL A 64 -2.32 9.43 0.13
CA VAL A 64 -1.06 9.74 0.78
C VAL A 64 -0.13 8.54 0.66
N PHE A 65 1.13 8.77 0.32
CA PHE A 65 2.14 7.73 0.33
C PHE A 65 2.34 7.17 1.76
N SER A 66 2.16 5.85 1.91
CA SER A 66 2.27 5.14 3.18
C SER A 66 3.61 4.42 3.36
N GLY A 67 4.32 4.14 2.28
CA GLY A 67 5.56 3.34 2.31
C GLY A 67 5.66 2.40 1.12
N PHE A 68 6.61 1.46 1.21
CA PHE A 68 6.82 0.43 0.19
C PHE A 68 6.54 -0.95 0.76
N GLU A 69 5.86 -1.79 -0.01
CA GLU A 69 5.91 -3.23 0.14
C GLU A 69 7.09 -3.76 -0.69
N VAL A 70 8.02 -4.47 -0.03
CA VAL A 70 9.21 -5.03 -0.68
C VAL A 70 9.24 -6.54 -0.46
N ILE A 71 9.09 -7.30 -1.53
CA ILE A 71 9.06 -8.77 -1.50
C ILE A 71 10.39 -9.31 -2.06
N PRO A 72 11.25 -9.92 -1.22
CA PRO A 72 12.49 -10.53 -1.68
C PRO A 72 12.26 -11.95 -2.22
N THR A 73 12.80 -12.24 -3.41
CA THR A 73 12.88 -13.60 -3.98
C THR A 73 14.30 -13.85 -4.48
N LEU A 74 15.12 -14.59 -3.72
CA LEU A 74 16.57 -14.72 -3.98
C LEU A 74 17.24 -13.32 -4.12
N ASN A 75 17.80 -13.01 -5.28
CA ASN A 75 18.39 -11.71 -5.60
C ASN A 75 17.38 -10.72 -6.23
N GLU A 76 16.13 -11.12 -6.43
CA GLU A 76 15.06 -10.23 -6.90
C GLU A 76 14.41 -9.45 -5.77
N ARG A 77 14.03 -8.20 -6.02
CA ARG A 77 13.30 -7.31 -5.12
C ARG A 77 12.10 -6.75 -5.86
N THR A 78 10.92 -7.29 -5.57
CA THR A 78 9.67 -6.69 -6.06
C THR A 78 9.28 -5.56 -5.14
N VAL A 79 9.10 -4.36 -5.69
CA VAL A 79 8.86 -3.12 -4.94
C VAL A 79 7.54 -2.51 -5.40
N THR A 80 6.62 -2.35 -4.47
CA THR A 80 5.31 -1.74 -4.70
C THR A 80 5.14 -0.54 -3.76
N PRO A 81 5.06 0.70 -4.26
CA PRO A 81 4.65 1.83 -3.44
C PRO A 81 3.19 1.67 -3.01
N VAL A 82 2.89 1.96 -1.75
CA VAL A 82 1.56 1.81 -1.16
C VAL A 82 1.02 3.18 -0.79
N LEU A 83 -0.21 3.46 -1.22
CA LEU A 83 -0.99 4.64 -0.87
C LEU A 83 -2.02 4.27 0.21
N VAL A 84 -2.29 5.21 1.10
CA VAL A 84 -3.37 5.14 2.11
C VAL A 84 -4.32 6.31 1.93
N TYR A 85 -5.62 6.07 2.13
CA TYR A 85 -6.66 7.10 1.98
C TYR A 85 -7.90 6.76 2.83
N ASN A 86 -8.69 7.77 3.19
CA ASN A 86 -10.01 7.56 3.78
C ASN A 86 -11.04 7.40 2.66
N ALA A 87 -11.59 6.20 2.50
CA ALA A 87 -12.57 5.89 1.49
C ALA A 87 -13.80 6.81 1.59
N ASN A 88 -14.28 7.17 2.77
CA ASN A 88 -15.48 8.01 2.91
C ASN A 88 -15.30 9.41 2.30
N ASP A 89 -14.10 9.99 2.40
CA ASP A 89 -13.84 11.38 2.03
C ASP A 89 -13.19 11.50 0.64
N CYS A 90 -12.48 10.46 0.20
CA CYS A 90 -11.63 10.50 -0.99
C CYS A 90 -12.38 10.10 -2.28
N PHE A 91 -13.69 9.80 -2.24
CA PHE A 91 -14.48 9.52 -3.46
C PHE A 91 -14.85 10.75 -4.29
N ALA A 92 -14.95 11.93 -3.67
CA ALA A 92 -15.50 13.13 -4.33
C ALA A 92 -14.50 13.84 -5.27
N GLU A 93 -13.20 13.55 -5.16
CA GLU A 93 -12.13 14.21 -5.93
C GLU A 93 -11.51 13.32 -7.03
N ASN A 94 -11.97 12.06 -7.15
CA ASN A 94 -11.44 11.10 -8.11
C ASN A 94 -11.90 11.42 -9.54
N ASN A 95 -11.28 12.41 -10.18
CA ASN A 95 -11.30 12.55 -11.62
C ASN A 95 -10.21 11.64 -12.20
N PRO A 96 -10.55 10.59 -12.98
CA PRO A 96 -9.57 9.67 -13.54
C PRO A 96 -8.53 10.33 -14.47
N ASN A 97 -8.72 11.60 -14.82
CA ASN A 97 -7.80 12.38 -15.65
C ASN A 97 -6.82 13.27 -14.86
N ASN A 98 -6.95 13.35 -13.53
CA ASN A 98 -6.07 14.18 -12.68
C ASN A 98 -5.08 13.30 -11.93
N VAL A 99 -4.15 12.68 -12.66
CA VAL A 99 -3.05 11.94 -12.04
C VAL A 99 -2.03 12.94 -11.50
N ILE A 100 -1.61 12.71 -10.25
CA ILE A 100 -0.58 13.51 -9.58
C ILE A 100 0.67 12.64 -9.48
N GLU A 101 1.81 13.20 -9.88
CA GLU A 101 3.09 12.53 -9.73
C GLU A 101 3.78 12.99 -8.43
N GLU A 102 4.32 12.05 -7.68
CA GLU A 102 5.05 12.30 -6.43
C GLU A 102 6.39 11.55 -6.44
N GLU A 103 7.46 12.19 -5.95
CA GLU A 103 8.75 11.53 -5.74
C GLU A 103 8.82 10.92 -4.35
N VAL A 104 9.18 9.64 -4.28
CA VAL A 104 9.32 8.88 -3.04
C VAL A 104 10.66 8.14 -3.01
N ASN A 105 11.25 8.03 -1.82
CA ASN A 105 12.61 7.51 -1.65
C ASN A 105 12.60 6.15 -0.94
N LEU A 106 13.07 5.11 -1.63
CA LEU A 106 13.34 3.80 -1.07
C LEU A 106 14.79 3.77 -0.56
N ASN A 107 14.96 3.56 0.74
CA ASN A 107 16.27 3.30 1.34
C ASN A 107 16.57 1.79 1.29
N PHE A 108 17.55 1.40 0.48
CA PHE A 108 17.91 0.00 0.27
C PHE A 108 19.32 -0.31 0.76
N ILE A 109 19.46 -1.36 1.58
CA ILE A 109 20.76 -1.87 2.02
C ILE A 109 21.19 -3.08 1.18
N ALA A 110 22.35 -2.97 0.53
CA ALA A 110 22.93 -4.06 -0.25
C ALA A 110 23.61 -5.08 0.67
N ALA A 111 22.83 -6.06 1.15
CA ALA A 111 23.28 -7.06 2.12
C ALA A 111 23.81 -8.37 1.50
N SER A 112 23.88 -8.46 0.16
CA SER A 112 24.36 -9.63 -0.58
C SER A 112 25.26 -9.17 -1.72
N ASN A 113 26.20 -10.02 -2.12
CA ASN A 113 27.10 -9.76 -3.24
C ASN A 113 26.46 -10.18 -4.59
N GLY A 114 27.13 -9.86 -5.69
CA GLY A 114 26.64 -10.17 -7.03
C GLY A 114 25.77 -9.03 -7.59
N SER A 115 24.49 -9.29 -7.84
CA SER A 115 23.58 -8.29 -8.40
C SER A 115 22.16 -8.47 -7.91
N TYR A 116 21.43 -7.37 -7.77
CA TYR A 116 20.00 -7.35 -7.49
C TYR A 116 19.21 -7.12 -8.77
N VAL A 117 18.07 -7.80 -8.88
CA VAL A 117 17.07 -7.51 -9.92
C VAL A 117 15.88 -6.84 -9.23
N PHE A 118 15.67 -5.56 -9.49
CA PHE A 118 14.53 -4.82 -8.98
C PHE A 118 13.36 -4.92 -9.96
N LYS A 119 12.16 -5.15 -9.44
CA LYS A 119 10.89 -5.15 -10.17
C LYS A 119 9.96 -4.12 -9.53
N PHE A 120 9.91 -2.93 -10.10
CA PHE A 120 9.07 -1.83 -9.59
C PHE A 120 7.68 -1.89 -10.21
N PHE A 121 6.63 -2.00 -9.40
CA PHE A 121 5.26 -2.15 -9.89
C PHE A 121 4.82 -0.98 -10.79
N ASN A 122 4.41 -1.28 -12.02
CA ASN A 122 4.04 -0.31 -13.06
C ASN A 122 2.55 -0.43 -13.46
N GLY A 123 1.71 -0.95 -12.57
CA GLY A 123 0.28 -1.14 -12.84
C GLY A 123 -0.05 -2.54 -13.38
N LEU A 124 -1.25 -2.67 -13.94
CA LEU A 124 -1.78 -3.92 -14.47
C LEU A 124 -1.88 -3.85 -16.00
N ASP A 125 -1.67 -4.98 -16.67
CA ASP A 125 -1.91 -5.11 -18.10
C ASP A 125 -3.40 -5.34 -18.43
N ALA A 126 -3.70 -5.60 -19.71
CA ALA A 126 -5.07 -5.82 -20.19
C ALA A 126 -5.75 -7.07 -19.60
N ASP A 127 -4.96 -8.05 -19.14
CA ASP A 127 -5.44 -9.28 -18.51
C ASP A 127 -5.52 -9.16 -16.98
N GLY A 128 -5.16 -7.99 -16.43
CA GLY A 128 -5.15 -7.72 -15.00
C GLY A 128 -3.90 -8.28 -14.28
N LEU A 129 -2.85 -8.61 -15.01
CA LEU A 129 -1.59 -9.11 -14.44
C LEU A 129 -0.65 -7.94 -14.12
N PRO A 130 0.14 -8.03 -13.03
CA PRO A 130 1.06 -6.98 -12.65
C PRO A 130 2.19 -6.84 -13.67
N THR A 131 2.52 -5.59 -13.99
CA THR A 131 3.64 -5.22 -14.85
C THR A 131 4.72 -4.52 -14.03
N TYR A 132 5.97 -4.59 -14.49
CA TYR A 132 7.11 -4.07 -13.73
C TYR A 132 8.09 -3.30 -14.61
N ILE A 133 8.69 -2.25 -14.03
CA ILE A 133 9.96 -1.70 -14.52
C ILE A 133 11.08 -2.53 -13.89
N GLU A 134 11.87 -3.21 -14.73
CA GLU A 134 12.94 -4.09 -14.28
C GLU A 134 14.32 -3.45 -14.42
N MET A 135 15.13 -3.53 -13.36
CA MET A 135 16.51 -3.02 -13.35
C MET A 135 17.44 -3.99 -12.67
N THR A 136 18.57 -4.32 -13.31
CA THR A 136 19.61 -5.18 -12.72
C THR A 136 20.79 -4.32 -12.31
N VAL A 137 21.14 -4.34 -11.01
CA VAL A 137 22.19 -3.49 -10.45
C VAL A 137 23.25 -4.34 -9.74
N PRO A 138 24.53 -4.23 -10.12
CA PRO A 138 25.61 -4.97 -9.48
C PRO A 138 25.97 -4.38 -8.10
N VAL A 139 26.54 -5.23 -7.25
CA VAL A 139 27.07 -4.88 -5.94
C VAL A 139 28.59 -4.92 -5.99
N ARG A 140 29.22 -3.79 -5.67
CA ARG A 140 30.66 -3.64 -5.44
C ARG A 140 30.98 -4.01 -4.00
N GLU A 141 32.01 -4.82 -3.82
CA GLU A 141 32.57 -5.21 -2.51
C GLU A 141 33.48 -4.13 -1.93
#